data_AF-A0A936KZD5-F1
#
_entry.id   AF-A0A936KZD5-F1
#
_cell.length_a   1.000
_cell.length_b   1.000
_cell.length_c   1.000
_cell.angle_alpha   90.00
_cell.angle_beta   90.00
_cell.angle_gamma   90.00
#
_symmetry.space_group_name_H-M   'P 1'
#
loop_
_entity.id
_entity.type
_entity.pdbx_description
1 polymer ?
#
loop_
_entity_poly.entity_id
_entity_poly.type
_entity_poly.pdbx_seq_one_letter_code
_entity_poly.pdbx_strand_id
1 'polypeptide(L)'
;MIEKNIDIKSILNLRSNDSIGEELANRQLEAITKSYLYLTKPGNNIIYIADEVGLGKTYIAAGIAMLFRHFSGNTKNHKDLIIVPKKNLQDKWKKELKNFVSNNYLCDDDLIKQQYNFDEAIKDRLMPVRCTDPISIFRMTSFSSIAATQNRKSELYDYLLSYIFSNDEFARSVLNEAWQLGYFNKGLESNLRKLVAYLMNALSPKINCLIIDEAHNYKYGIGGDTYDESIRNETTARFLGAVKDNSILNNFPELRSKIKLPLAEKIICLSATPKDRSLLEIKNQFNCFSNKHILSDSTTAGDIESRLKRFLLRGNLEYVLNTEVVSRNQCREEHRKGNVNKSEVAIPLTIDDSFDAVFWQLLQYKSIKHLDQKNNASFEIGMLASFETYMADLDRRSLKNIEVSNEPEEKDKDDKEYEQTAHRSIQESQDINIIRGIMASYYENFKKFPPHPKQTKLEDEIIEQLKRQEKSLIFVRRVASSYELEKRIKERFESEIVLGQYLKFTGKFTKYKTPELNTLISSFNNHYSEMIVA
;
A
#
# COMPACT_ATOMS: atom_id res chain seq x y z
N MET A 1 25.08 26.82 -16.09
CA MET A 1 23.86 27.65 -15.94
C MET A 1 23.94 28.29 -14.58
N ILE A 2 23.85 29.61 -14.57
CA ILE A 2 24.03 30.51 -13.43
C ILE A 2 23.13 30.07 -12.28
N GLU A 3 23.69 29.91 -11.08
CA GLU A 3 22.96 29.87 -9.80
C GLU A 3 22.21 31.20 -9.65
N LYS A 4 21.09 31.37 -10.36
CA LYS A 4 20.11 32.36 -9.97
C LYS A 4 19.65 31.93 -8.58
N ASN A 5 19.69 32.83 -7.62
CA ASN A 5 19.03 32.66 -6.34
C ASN A 5 17.53 32.52 -6.65
N ILE A 6 17.05 31.27 -6.80
CA ILE A 6 15.64 31.00 -7.12
C ILE A 6 14.87 31.23 -5.83
N ASP A 7 14.08 32.29 -5.79
CA ASP A 7 13.19 32.55 -4.68
C ASP A 7 11.94 31.66 -4.77
N ILE A 8 12.06 30.42 -4.31
CA ILE A 8 10.96 29.45 -4.34
C ILE A 8 9.79 29.91 -3.44
N LYS A 9 10.03 30.74 -2.42
CA LYS A 9 8.96 31.30 -1.58
C LYS A 9 8.02 32.23 -2.35
N SER A 10 8.52 32.88 -3.41
CA SER A 10 7.69 33.69 -4.31
C SER A 10 6.79 32.84 -5.22
N ILE A 11 7.06 31.53 -5.35
CA ILE A 11 6.35 30.61 -6.25
C ILE A 11 5.41 29.69 -5.49
N LEU A 12 5.82 29.22 -4.30
CA LEU A 12 5.10 28.23 -3.52
C LEU A 12 4.84 28.73 -2.09
N ASN A 13 3.59 28.61 -1.64
CA ASN A 13 3.19 28.75 -0.25
C ASN A 13 2.71 27.41 0.31
N LEU A 14 3.46 26.81 1.23
CA LEU A 14 3.09 25.52 1.84
C LEU A 14 2.28 25.64 3.13
N ARG A 15 2.05 26.86 3.61
CA ARG A 15 1.11 27.17 4.68
C ARG A 15 -0.14 27.80 4.07
N SER A 16 -0.97 26.97 3.44
CA SER A 16 -2.21 27.43 2.79
C SER A 16 -3.35 27.71 3.77
N ASN A 17 -3.24 27.26 5.02
CA ASN A 17 -4.16 27.58 6.11
C ASN A 17 -3.46 27.56 7.47
N ASP A 18 -4.12 28.08 8.51
CA ASP A 18 -3.55 28.16 9.87
C ASP A 18 -3.49 26.82 10.61
N SER A 19 -4.11 25.76 10.08
CA SER A 19 -3.99 24.42 10.66
C SER A 19 -2.65 23.75 10.35
N ILE A 20 -1.92 24.25 9.35
CA ILE A 20 -0.58 23.77 9.01
C ILE A 20 0.43 24.56 9.84
N GLY A 21 1.14 23.85 10.73
CA GLY A 21 2.23 24.44 11.51
C GLY A 21 3.32 25.03 10.61
N GLU A 22 3.81 26.21 10.99
CA GLU A 22 4.82 26.95 10.22
C GLU A 22 6.12 26.15 10.03
N GLU A 23 6.55 25.42 11.06
CA GLU A 23 7.74 24.57 10.99
C GLU A 23 7.60 23.47 9.93
N LEU A 24 6.44 22.82 9.86
CA LEU A 24 6.17 21.78 8.87
C LEU A 24 6.18 22.36 7.45
N ALA A 25 5.51 23.51 7.24
CA ALA A 25 5.48 24.18 5.94
C ALA A 25 6.89 24.60 5.49
N ASN A 26 7.68 25.19 6.38
CA ASN A 26 9.07 25.58 6.10
C ASN A 26 9.93 24.37 5.75
N ARG A 27 9.80 23.27 6.48
CA ARG A 27 10.52 22.01 6.21
C ARG A 27 10.15 21.42 4.87
N GLN A 28 8.86 21.39 4.53
CA GLN A 28 8.39 20.88 3.23
C GLN A 28 8.95 21.75 2.09
N LEU A 29 8.94 23.07 2.25
CA LEU A 29 9.51 23.99 1.26
C LEU A 29 11.02 23.81 1.09
N GLU A 30 11.75 23.59 2.19
CA GLU A 30 13.17 23.27 2.17
C GLU A 30 13.44 21.94 1.45
N ALA A 31 12.64 20.91 1.72
CA ALA A 31 12.74 19.61 1.05
C ALA A 31 12.47 19.72 -0.45
N ILE A 32 11.46 20.49 -0.86
CA ILE A 32 11.18 20.80 -2.27
C ILE A 32 12.38 21.49 -2.91
N THR A 33 12.88 22.55 -2.27
CA THR A 33 14.00 23.36 -2.76
C THR A 33 15.25 22.51 -2.97
N LYS A 34 15.67 21.76 -1.95
CA LYS A 34 16.86 20.90 -2.01
C LYS A 34 16.70 19.82 -3.08
N SER A 35 15.54 19.20 -3.18
CA SER A 35 15.28 18.15 -4.17
C SER A 35 15.29 18.68 -5.60
N TYR A 36 14.66 19.83 -5.85
CA TYR A 36 14.66 20.48 -7.16
C TYR A 36 16.07 20.90 -7.58
N LEU A 37 16.82 21.57 -6.69
CA LEU A 37 18.21 21.96 -6.96
C LEU A 37 19.14 20.75 -7.15
N TYR A 38 18.91 19.65 -6.42
CA TYR A 38 19.66 18.42 -6.62
C TYR A 38 19.35 17.80 -7.98
N LEU A 39 18.08 17.66 -8.34
CA LEU A 39 17.64 17.03 -9.58
C LEU A 39 17.97 17.85 -10.83
N THR A 40 18.12 19.17 -10.73
CA THR A 40 18.55 20.03 -11.86
C THR A 40 20.03 19.88 -12.21
N LYS A 41 20.86 19.35 -11.30
CA LYS A 41 22.29 19.13 -11.56
C LYS A 41 22.49 18.00 -12.60
N PRO A 42 23.43 18.16 -13.55
CA PRO A 42 23.77 17.10 -14.50
C PRO A 42 24.18 15.80 -13.79
N GLY A 43 23.73 14.66 -14.32
CA GLY A 43 23.99 13.34 -13.71
C GLY A 43 23.05 12.95 -12.57
N ASN A 44 22.34 13.91 -11.96
CA ASN A 44 21.32 13.63 -10.96
C ASN A 44 19.95 13.50 -11.63
N ASN A 45 19.34 12.34 -11.49
CA ASN A 45 18.04 12.05 -12.09
C ASN A 45 17.04 11.39 -11.13
N ILE A 46 17.46 10.94 -9.95
CA ILE A 46 16.57 10.28 -8.99
C ILE A 46 16.79 10.85 -7.58
N ILE A 47 15.69 11.22 -6.90
CA ILE A 47 15.64 11.56 -5.48
C ILE A 47 14.68 10.60 -4.76
N TYR A 48 14.98 10.26 -3.51
CA TYR A 48 14.11 9.44 -2.66
C TYR A 48 13.62 10.25 -1.45
N ILE A 49 12.32 10.48 -1.36
CA ILE A 49 11.68 11.11 -0.21
C ILE A 49 11.17 10.02 0.73
N ALA A 50 11.97 9.73 1.75
CA ALA A 50 11.76 8.68 2.74
C ALA A 50 11.23 9.17 4.09
N ASP A 51 10.55 10.31 4.08
CA ASP A 51 9.92 10.91 5.26
C ASP A 51 8.92 9.98 5.93
N GLU A 52 8.76 10.12 7.24
CA GLU A 52 7.69 9.45 7.99
C GLU A 52 6.28 9.79 7.46
N VAL A 53 5.31 8.92 7.78
CA VAL A 53 3.90 9.13 7.44
C VAL A 53 3.39 10.37 8.18
N GLY A 54 2.70 11.27 7.46
CA GLY A 54 2.17 12.53 8.00
C GLY A 54 2.96 13.78 7.62
N LEU A 55 4.24 13.65 7.20
CA LEU A 55 5.08 14.81 6.84
C LEU A 55 4.78 15.44 5.46
N GLY A 56 3.76 14.95 4.74
CA GLY A 56 3.31 15.55 3.48
C GLY A 56 4.16 15.22 2.25
N LYS A 57 4.69 13.99 2.13
CA LYS A 57 5.45 13.52 0.95
C LYS A 57 4.78 13.83 -0.39
N THR A 58 3.45 13.70 -0.47
CA THR A 58 2.65 14.03 -1.66
C THR A 58 2.79 15.51 -2.05
N TYR A 59 2.73 16.44 -1.09
CA TYR A 59 2.88 17.88 -1.35
C TYR A 59 4.32 18.24 -1.70
N ILE A 60 5.30 17.58 -1.07
CA ILE A 60 6.72 17.73 -1.44
C ILE A 60 6.92 17.31 -2.91
N ALA A 61 6.42 16.14 -3.31
CA ALA A 61 6.53 15.66 -4.68
C ALA A 61 5.81 16.56 -5.69
N ALA A 62 4.58 17.00 -5.36
CA ALA A 62 3.81 17.93 -6.17
C ALA A 62 4.53 19.27 -6.34
N GLY A 63 5.13 19.81 -5.28
CA GLY A 63 5.93 21.03 -5.33
C GLY A 63 7.16 20.89 -6.21
N ILE A 64 7.90 19.78 -6.12
CA ILE A 64 9.06 19.54 -6.99
C ILE A 64 8.65 19.46 -8.46
N ALA A 65 7.59 18.71 -8.78
CA ALA A 65 7.07 18.61 -10.15
C ALA A 65 6.57 19.96 -10.67
N MET A 66 5.87 20.73 -9.83
CA MET A 66 5.43 22.09 -10.17
C MET A 66 6.60 23.00 -10.49
N LEU A 67 7.71 22.96 -9.75
CA LEU A 67 8.90 23.75 -10.07
C LEU A 67 9.51 23.34 -11.42
N PHE A 68 9.57 22.04 -11.73
CA PHE A 68 10.01 21.58 -13.04
C PHE A 68 9.12 22.09 -14.18
N ARG A 69 7.82 22.14 -13.97
CA ARG A 69 6.85 22.68 -14.94
C ARG A 69 6.99 24.19 -15.07
N HIS A 70 6.99 24.91 -13.96
CA HIS A 70 7.13 26.38 -13.90
C HIS A 70 8.38 26.88 -14.61
N PHE A 71 9.53 26.22 -14.37
CA PHE A 71 10.79 26.59 -15.01
C PHE A 71 11.01 25.94 -16.38
N SER A 72 10.02 25.20 -16.91
CA SER A 72 10.14 24.62 -18.25
C SER A 72 9.98 25.70 -19.32
N GLY A 73 10.95 25.79 -20.24
CA GLY A 73 10.87 26.72 -21.38
C GLY A 73 9.76 26.38 -22.39
N ASN A 74 9.06 25.25 -22.21
CA ASN A 74 7.93 24.83 -23.02
C ASN A 74 6.94 24.03 -22.17
N THR A 75 6.13 24.75 -21.41
CA THR A 75 5.10 24.23 -20.50
C THR A 75 4.07 23.32 -21.18
N LYS A 76 3.74 23.53 -22.46
CA LYS A 76 2.80 22.68 -23.22
C LYS A 76 3.35 21.26 -23.41
N ASN A 77 4.66 21.16 -23.63
CA ASN A 77 5.34 19.88 -23.83
C ASN A 77 5.78 19.22 -22.52
N HIS A 78 5.60 19.88 -21.37
CA HIS A 78 5.96 19.32 -20.07
C HIS A 78 5.01 18.19 -19.66
N LYS A 79 5.57 17.00 -19.41
CA LYS A 79 4.82 15.79 -19.07
C LYS A 79 5.23 15.21 -17.73
N ASP A 80 4.24 15.06 -16.85
CA ASP A 80 4.41 14.35 -15.59
C ASP A 80 3.74 12.97 -15.66
N LEU A 81 4.40 11.98 -15.06
CA LEU A 81 3.87 10.64 -14.91
C LEU A 81 3.88 10.28 -13.43
N ILE A 82 2.76 9.80 -12.92
CA ILE A 82 2.63 9.36 -11.54
C ILE A 82 2.21 7.90 -11.54
N ILE A 83 2.93 7.07 -10.79
CA ILE A 83 2.61 5.66 -10.59
C ILE A 83 2.26 5.46 -9.12
N VAL A 84 1.04 5.01 -8.84
CA VAL A 84 0.53 4.78 -7.48
C VAL A 84 0.20 3.30 -7.27
N PRO A 85 0.19 2.78 -6.03
CA PRO A 85 0.02 1.34 -5.85
C PRO A 85 -1.41 0.84 -6.09
N LYS A 86 -2.44 1.69 -5.92
CA LYS A 86 -3.86 1.29 -5.95
C LYS A 86 -4.77 2.33 -6.62
N LYS A 87 -5.92 1.89 -7.11
CA LYS A 87 -6.94 2.75 -7.75
C LYS A 87 -7.36 3.94 -6.89
N ASN A 88 -7.73 3.73 -5.62
CA ASN A 88 -8.15 4.80 -4.72
C ASN A 88 -7.11 5.93 -4.55
N LEU A 89 -5.82 5.62 -4.72
CA LEU A 89 -4.77 6.63 -4.68
C LEU A 89 -4.67 7.42 -5.99
N GLN A 90 -5.15 6.90 -7.13
CA GLN A 90 -5.19 7.69 -8.37
C GLN A 90 -6.12 8.90 -8.22
N ASP A 91 -7.33 8.66 -7.70
CA ASP A 91 -8.30 9.72 -7.42
C ASP A 91 -7.79 10.69 -6.36
N LYS A 92 -7.16 10.17 -5.30
CA LYS A 92 -6.53 10.99 -4.27
C LYS A 92 -5.45 11.90 -4.87
N TRP A 93 -4.54 11.37 -5.67
CA TRP A 93 -3.49 12.18 -6.33
C TRP A 93 -4.09 13.22 -7.27
N LYS A 94 -5.09 12.88 -8.09
CA LYS A 94 -5.81 13.84 -8.93
C LYS A 94 -6.38 15.00 -8.11
N LYS A 95 -7.04 14.70 -6.98
CA LYS A 95 -7.60 15.70 -6.07
C LYS A 95 -6.52 16.55 -5.42
N GLU A 96 -5.47 15.95 -4.89
CA GLU A 96 -4.39 16.67 -4.22
C GLU A 96 -3.62 17.58 -5.17
N LEU A 97 -3.38 17.17 -6.42
CA LEU A 97 -2.74 18.03 -7.41
C LEU A 97 -3.61 19.25 -7.76
N LYS A 98 -4.93 19.07 -7.95
CA LYS A 98 -5.87 20.19 -8.14
C LYS A 98 -5.84 21.16 -6.96
N ASN A 99 -5.88 20.62 -5.74
CA ASN A 99 -5.82 21.41 -4.51
C ASN A 99 -4.48 22.15 -4.36
N PHE A 100 -3.37 21.48 -4.66
CA PHE A 100 -2.03 22.04 -4.56
C PHE A 100 -1.87 23.24 -5.48
N VAL A 101 -2.30 23.13 -6.75
CA VAL A 101 -2.18 24.25 -7.68
C VAL A 101 -3.11 25.40 -7.34
N SER A 102 -4.28 25.11 -6.76
CA SER A 102 -5.23 26.16 -6.39
C SER A 102 -4.79 26.93 -5.14
N ASN A 103 -4.15 26.26 -4.17
CA ASN A 103 -3.90 26.83 -2.85
C ASN A 103 -2.41 27.09 -2.53
N ASN A 104 -1.49 26.43 -3.22
CA ASN A 104 -0.07 26.46 -2.90
C ASN A 104 0.80 27.08 -4.00
N TYR A 105 0.33 27.15 -5.25
CA TYR A 105 1.04 27.81 -6.34
C TYR A 105 0.62 29.28 -6.44
N LEU A 106 1.58 30.19 -6.22
CA LEU A 106 1.34 31.63 -6.05
C LEU A 106 1.31 32.42 -7.37
N CYS A 107 1.88 31.87 -8.44
CA CYS A 107 2.01 32.60 -9.69
C CYS A 107 0.70 32.58 -10.50
N ASP A 108 0.37 33.70 -11.12
CA ASP A 108 -0.75 33.81 -12.06
C ASP A 108 -0.36 33.35 -13.46
N ASP A 109 -0.20 32.03 -13.60
CA ASP A 109 0.00 31.36 -14.88
C ASP A 109 -1.23 30.49 -15.21
N ASP A 110 -2.16 31.07 -15.97
CA ASP A 110 -3.40 30.40 -16.36
C ASP A 110 -3.16 29.14 -17.19
N LEU A 111 -2.09 29.11 -18.00
CA LEU A 111 -1.76 27.94 -18.80
C LEU A 111 -1.37 26.77 -17.90
N ILE A 112 -0.51 27.01 -16.89
CA ILE A 112 -0.16 25.98 -15.91
C ILE A 112 -1.39 25.59 -15.10
N LYS A 113 -2.17 26.54 -14.59
CA LYS A 113 -3.38 26.25 -13.79
C LYS A 113 -4.38 25.37 -14.57
N GLN A 114 -4.62 25.66 -15.86
CA GLN A 114 -5.48 24.86 -16.73
C GLN A 114 -4.97 23.42 -16.92
N GLN A 115 -3.66 23.22 -16.97
CA GLN A 115 -3.07 21.88 -17.08
C GLN A 115 -3.33 20.99 -15.86
N TYR A 116 -3.87 21.52 -14.75
CA TYR A 116 -4.28 20.76 -13.57
C TYR A 116 -5.78 20.47 -13.51
N ASN A 117 -6.59 21.07 -14.40
CA ASN A 117 -8.00 20.76 -14.58
C ASN A 117 -8.22 19.57 -15.54
N PHE A 118 -7.44 18.50 -15.34
CA PHE A 118 -7.51 17.31 -16.19
C PHE A 118 -8.52 16.31 -15.65
N ASP A 119 -9.43 15.83 -16.49
CA ASP A 119 -10.31 14.74 -16.11
C ASP A 119 -9.81 13.37 -16.56
N GLU A 120 -9.04 13.31 -17.65
CA GLU A 120 -8.55 12.06 -18.26
C GLU A 120 -7.14 11.61 -17.79
N ALA A 121 -6.63 12.08 -16.65
CA ALA A 121 -5.29 11.65 -16.22
C ALA A 121 -5.22 10.23 -15.68
N ILE A 122 -6.33 9.69 -15.17
CA ILE A 122 -6.34 8.36 -14.56
C ILE A 122 -6.28 7.30 -15.66
N LYS A 123 -5.25 6.45 -15.61
CA LYS A 123 -5.04 5.35 -16.54
C LYS A 123 -5.16 4.03 -15.79
N ASP A 124 -6.25 3.31 -16.03
CA ASP A 124 -6.52 2.03 -15.37
C ASP A 124 -5.77 0.85 -16.00
N ARG A 125 -5.30 1.01 -17.24
CA ARG A 125 -4.57 0.01 -18.02
C ARG A 125 -3.33 0.64 -18.63
N LEU A 126 -2.28 -0.17 -18.89
CA LEU A 126 -1.11 0.35 -19.58
C LEU A 126 -1.47 0.80 -20.99
N MET A 127 -1.07 2.02 -21.33
CA MET A 127 -1.24 2.64 -22.64
C MET A 127 -0.12 3.69 -22.83
N PRO A 128 0.13 4.18 -24.05
CA PRO A 128 1.08 5.27 -24.25
C PRO A 128 0.59 6.53 -23.53
N VAL A 129 1.52 7.31 -22.97
CA VAL A 129 1.20 8.66 -22.48
C VAL A 129 0.89 9.53 -23.70
N ARG A 130 -0.26 10.20 -23.74
CA ARG A 130 -0.65 11.03 -24.89
C ARG A 130 0.08 12.38 -24.82
N CYS A 131 0.44 12.93 -25.98
CA CYS A 131 1.04 14.27 -26.07
C CYS A 131 0.11 15.37 -25.51
N THR A 132 -1.20 15.13 -25.51
CA THR A 132 -2.21 16.05 -24.96
C THR A 132 -2.32 15.98 -23.44
N ASP A 133 -1.89 14.89 -22.81
CA ASP A 133 -2.03 14.70 -21.37
C ASP A 133 -0.87 15.43 -20.67
N PRO A 134 -1.10 16.52 -19.91
CA PRO A 134 -0.01 17.18 -19.18
C PRO A 134 0.49 16.32 -18.01
N ILE A 135 -0.43 15.53 -17.41
CA ILE A 135 -0.19 14.64 -16.28
C ILE A 135 -0.92 13.32 -16.57
N SER A 136 -0.25 12.19 -16.35
CA SER A 136 -0.85 10.85 -16.38
C SER A 136 -0.62 10.14 -15.06
N ILE A 137 -1.65 9.49 -14.52
CA ILE A 137 -1.64 8.78 -13.25
C ILE A 137 -2.01 7.31 -13.49
N PHE A 138 -1.04 6.43 -13.42
CA PHE A 138 -1.23 4.98 -13.52
C PHE A 138 -1.26 4.34 -12.15
N ARG A 139 -2.02 3.25 -12.01
CA ARG A 139 -1.85 2.33 -10.89
C ARG A 139 -0.82 1.25 -11.24
N MET A 140 -0.12 0.74 -10.25
CA MET A 140 0.90 -0.30 -10.42
C MET A 140 0.33 -1.56 -11.08
N THR A 141 -0.90 -1.93 -10.77
CA THR A 141 -1.59 -3.10 -11.37
C THR A 141 -1.83 -2.96 -12.87
N SER A 142 -1.86 -1.74 -13.42
CA SER A 142 -1.94 -1.51 -14.87
C SER A 142 -0.75 -2.10 -15.64
N PHE A 143 0.40 -2.24 -14.97
CA PHE A 143 1.61 -2.85 -15.53
C PHE A 143 1.66 -4.37 -15.37
N SER A 144 0.74 -4.96 -14.61
CA SER A 144 0.64 -6.42 -14.42
C SER A 144 -0.35 -7.07 -15.39
N SER A 145 -1.38 -6.32 -15.83
CA SER A 145 -2.52 -6.87 -16.55
C SER A 145 -2.29 -7.09 -18.06
N ILE A 146 -1.10 -6.81 -18.58
CA ILE A 146 -0.83 -6.91 -20.02
C ILE A 146 -0.79 -8.38 -20.41
N ALA A 147 -1.57 -8.74 -21.44
CA ALA A 147 -1.63 -10.10 -21.99
C ALA A 147 -2.06 -11.20 -20.98
N ALA A 148 -2.56 -10.84 -19.79
CA ALA A 148 -2.95 -11.79 -18.75
C ALA A 148 -4.47 -12.05 -18.68
N THR A 149 -5.30 -11.18 -19.27
CA THR A 149 -6.76 -11.18 -19.09
C THR A 149 -7.56 -11.83 -20.21
N GLN A 150 -6.94 -12.19 -21.34
CA GLN A 150 -7.67 -12.72 -22.50
C GLN A 150 -7.29 -14.18 -22.78
N ASN A 151 -8.31 -15.05 -22.81
CA ASN A 151 -8.13 -16.50 -22.99
C ASN A 151 -7.77 -16.89 -24.42
N ARG A 152 -8.03 -16.02 -25.41
CA ARG A 152 -7.76 -16.31 -26.83
C ARG A 152 -6.77 -15.31 -27.42
N LYS A 153 -5.78 -15.86 -28.12
CA LYS A 153 -4.70 -15.09 -28.75
C LYS A 153 -5.19 -14.05 -29.77
N SER A 154 -6.23 -14.37 -30.55
CA SER A 154 -6.84 -13.45 -31.51
C SER A 154 -7.53 -12.28 -30.83
N GLU A 155 -8.24 -12.52 -29.72
CA GLU A 155 -8.93 -11.45 -28.97
C GLU A 155 -7.92 -10.47 -28.36
N LEU A 156 -6.80 -10.96 -27.85
CA LEU A 156 -5.71 -10.10 -27.36
C LEU A 156 -5.08 -9.29 -28.51
N TYR A 157 -4.85 -9.91 -29.65
CA TYR A 157 -4.32 -9.27 -30.85
C TYR A 157 -5.24 -8.14 -31.33
N ASP A 158 -6.52 -8.43 -31.51
CA ASP A 158 -7.54 -7.47 -31.94
C ASP A 158 -7.69 -6.34 -30.93
N TYR A 159 -7.63 -6.63 -29.63
CA TYR A 159 -7.65 -5.62 -28.57
C TYR A 159 -6.46 -4.65 -28.68
N LEU A 160 -5.24 -5.18 -28.87
CA LEU A 160 -4.05 -4.33 -29.02
C LEU A 160 -4.15 -3.44 -30.27
N LEU A 161 -4.57 -3.99 -31.40
CA LEU A 161 -4.67 -3.24 -32.66
C LEU A 161 -5.85 -2.27 -32.73
N SER A 162 -6.97 -2.59 -32.10
CA SER A 162 -8.23 -1.84 -32.25
C SER A 162 -8.48 -0.85 -31.14
N TYR A 163 -7.89 -1.06 -29.96
CA TYR A 163 -8.12 -0.21 -28.79
C TYR A 163 -6.86 0.54 -28.36
N ILE A 164 -5.74 -0.16 -28.22
CA ILE A 164 -4.51 0.41 -27.66
C ILE A 164 -3.69 1.17 -28.72
N PHE A 165 -3.51 0.56 -29.90
CA PHE A 165 -2.69 1.08 -31.00
C PHE A 165 -3.54 1.40 -32.24
N SER A 166 -4.80 1.78 -32.03
CA SER A 166 -5.81 1.96 -33.09
C SER A 166 -5.47 2.98 -34.16
N ASN A 167 -4.55 3.90 -33.88
CA ASN A 167 -4.17 4.98 -34.79
C ASN A 167 -2.66 5.05 -35.03
N ASP A 168 -1.89 3.99 -34.74
CA ASP A 168 -0.43 3.98 -34.89
C ASP A 168 0.06 2.89 -35.85
N GLU A 169 0.42 3.28 -37.08
CA GLU A 169 0.88 2.35 -38.12
C GLU A 169 2.15 1.59 -37.74
N PHE A 170 3.05 2.24 -36.98
CA PHE A 170 4.30 1.63 -36.55
C PHE A 170 4.04 0.46 -35.60
N ALA A 171 3.27 0.69 -34.54
CA ALA A 171 2.93 -0.36 -33.58
C ALA A 171 2.12 -1.47 -34.23
N ARG A 172 1.23 -1.14 -35.18
CA ARG A 172 0.50 -2.15 -35.98
C ARG A 172 1.45 -3.03 -36.78
N SER A 173 2.42 -2.45 -37.47
CA SER A 173 3.43 -3.20 -38.23
C SER A 173 4.21 -4.17 -37.33
N VAL A 174 4.69 -3.67 -36.18
CA VAL A 174 5.44 -4.49 -35.21
C VAL A 174 4.58 -5.63 -34.64
N LEU A 175 3.30 -5.37 -34.34
CA LEU A 175 2.40 -6.40 -33.83
C LEU A 175 2.04 -7.46 -34.89
N ASN A 176 1.88 -7.06 -36.16
CA ASN A 176 1.72 -8.00 -37.28
C ASN A 176 2.94 -8.94 -37.37
N GLU A 177 4.14 -8.41 -37.28
CA GLU A 177 5.37 -9.21 -37.27
C GLU A 177 5.45 -10.12 -36.04
N ALA A 178 5.11 -9.61 -34.86
CA ALA A 178 5.05 -10.41 -33.63
C ALA A 178 4.06 -11.58 -33.73
N TRP A 179 2.93 -11.38 -34.44
CA TRP A 179 1.99 -12.45 -34.74
C TRP A 179 2.62 -13.54 -35.60
N GLN A 180 3.36 -13.15 -36.66
CA GLN A 180 4.08 -14.10 -37.53
C GLN A 180 5.18 -14.86 -36.77
N LEU A 181 5.89 -14.19 -35.87
CA LEU A 181 6.89 -14.79 -34.98
C LEU A 181 6.28 -15.63 -33.84
N GLY A 182 4.95 -15.69 -33.75
CA GLY A 182 4.25 -16.53 -32.79
C GLY A 182 4.24 -16.00 -31.35
N TYR A 183 4.52 -14.71 -31.11
CA TYR A 183 4.54 -14.12 -29.76
C TYR A 183 3.21 -14.24 -29.01
N PHE A 184 2.11 -14.38 -29.76
CA PHE A 184 0.76 -14.58 -29.22
C PHE A 184 0.44 -16.05 -28.88
N ASN A 185 1.37 -16.97 -29.12
CA ASN A 185 1.22 -18.38 -28.74
C ASN A 185 1.56 -18.59 -27.26
N LYS A 186 0.98 -19.65 -26.69
CA LYS A 186 1.23 -20.06 -25.31
C LYS A 186 2.72 -20.31 -25.07
N GLY A 187 3.25 -19.80 -23.96
CA GLY A 187 4.67 -19.89 -23.58
C GLY A 187 5.54 -18.68 -23.98
N LEU A 188 5.03 -17.77 -24.83
CA LEU A 188 5.73 -16.53 -25.22
C LEU A 188 5.07 -15.26 -24.65
N GLU A 189 4.18 -15.41 -23.65
CA GLU A 189 3.44 -14.30 -23.05
C GLU A 189 4.37 -13.24 -22.45
N SER A 190 5.48 -13.67 -21.84
CA SER A 190 6.51 -12.74 -21.35
C SER A 190 7.09 -11.91 -22.49
N ASN A 191 7.50 -12.53 -23.59
CA ASN A 191 8.06 -11.81 -24.74
C ASN A 191 7.05 -10.82 -25.34
N LEU A 192 5.77 -11.20 -25.42
CA LEU A 192 4.71 -10.31 -25.85
C LEU A 192 4.53 -9.12 -24.90
N ARG A 193 4.49 -9.35 -23.57
CA ARG A 193 4.40 -8.25 -22.59
C ARG A 193 5.57 -7.28 -22.71
N LYS A 194 6.80 -7.81 -22.83
CA LYS A 194 8.02 -7.02 -23.01
C LYS A 194 7.95 -6.17 -24.27
N LEU A 195 7.54 -6.76 -25.39
CA LEU A 195 7.36 -6.07 -26.67
C LEU A 195 6.33 -4.94 -26.56
N VAL A 196 5.15 -5.24 -26.01
CA VAL A 196 4.08 -4.25 -25.84
C VAL A 196 4.56 -3.10 -24.95
N ALA A 197 5.28 -3.37 -23.86
CA ALA A 197 5.84 -2.32 -23.02
C ALA A 197 6.81 -1.39 -23.77
N TYR A 198 7.65 -1.93 -24.67
CA TYR A 198 8.51 -1.12 -25.54
C TYR A 198 7.73 -0.32 -26.58
N LEU A 199 6.63 -0.85 -27.12
CA LEU A 199 5.74 -0.09 -28.00
C LEU A 199 5.14 1.09 -27.25
N MET A 200 4.66 0.88 -26.02
CA MET A 200 4.16 1.98 -25.17
C MET A 200 5.24 3.04 -24.91
N ASN A 201 6.49 2.64 -24.67
CA ASN A 201 7.63 3.54 -24.51
C ASN A 201 7.91 4.34 -25.80
N ALA A 202 7.94 3.66 -26.94
CA ALA A 202 8.22 4.26 -28.25
C ALA A 202 7.18 5.34 -28.61
N LEU A 203 5.91 5.09 -28.29
CA LEU A 203 4.81 6.00 -28.58
C LEU A 203 4.59 7.09 -27.52
N SER A 204 5.09 6.91 -26.31
CA SER A 204 4.99 7.94 -25.26
C SER A 204 5.98 9.09 -25.52
N PRO A 205 5.61 10.36 -25.26
CA PRO A 205 6.57 11.46 -25.23
C PRO A 205 7.57 11.26 -24.09
N LYS A 206 8.67 12.02 -24.11
CA LYS A 206 9.57 12.11 -22.96
C LYS A 206 8.78 12.59 -21.73
N ILE A 207 9.08 11.99 -20.59
CA ILE A 207 8.50 12.36 -19.31
C ILE A 207 9.51 13.23 -18.56
N ASN A 208 9.12 14.45 -18.21
CA ASN A 208 10.01 15.38 -17.53
C ASN A 208 10.15 15.00 -16.05
N CYS A 209 9.04 14.72 -15.37
CA CYS A 209 9.04 14.27 -13.98
C CYS A 209 8.19 13.00 -13.79
N LEU A 210 8.83 11.94 -13.32
CA LEU A 210 8.19 10.70 -12.89
C LEU A 210 8.11 10.68 -11.37
N ILE A 211 6.90 10.49 -10.83
CA ILE A 211 6.67 10.27 -9.40
C ILE A 211 6.23 8.83 -9.21
N ILE A 212 6.88 8.11 -8.30
CA ILE A 212 6.51 6.75 -7.94
C ILE A 212 6.16 6.75 -6.46
N ASP A 213 4.86 6.67 -6.22
CA ASP A 213 4.31 6.55 -4.87
C ASP A 213 4.43 5.12 -4.38
N GLU A 214 4.78 4.95 -3.11
CA GLU A 214 5.17 3.67 -2.51
C GLU A 214 6.16 2.87 -3.37
N ALA A 215 7.28 3.51 -3.72
CA ALA A 215 8.34 2.94 -4.56
C ALA A 215 8.92 1.63 -4.02
N HIS A 216 8.81 1.38 -2.71
CA HIS A 216 9.25 0.14 -2.06
C HIS A 216 8.57 -1.12 -2.62
N ASN A 217 7.43 -1.00 -3.32
CA ASN A 217 6.82 -2.12 -4.03
C ASN A 217 7.74 -2.69 -5.12
N TYR A 218 8.68 -1.90 -5.66
CA TYR A 218 9.68 -2.34 -6.63
C TYR A 218 10.97 -2.89 -5.98
N LYS A 219 10.99 -3.20 -4.67
CA LYS A 219 12.20 -3.67 -3.92
C LYS A 219 12.93 -4.87 -4.51
N TYR A 220 12.21 -5.73 -5.24
CA TYR A 220 12.80 -6.88 -5.93
C TYR A 220 13.40 -6.52 -7.29
N GLY A 221 13.10 -5.35 -7.87
CA GLY A 221 13.64 -4.98 -9.17
C GLY A 221 13.17 -5.92 -10.28
N ILE A 222 13.98 -6.06 -11.32
CA ILE A 222 13.69 -6.89 -12.52
C ILE A 222 14.05 -8.37 -12.35
N GLY A 223 14.08 -8.90 -11.12
CA GLY A 223 14.49 -10.29 -10.85
C GLY A 223 16.00 -10.52 -10.78
N GLY A 224 16.36 -11.70 -10.30
CA GLY A 224 17.72 -12.24 -10.25
C GLY A 224 17.69 -13.71 -9.85
N ASP A 225 18.84 -14.36 -9.66
CA ASP A 225 18.94 -15.80 -9.38
C ASP A 225 18.17 -16.25 -8.11
N THR A 226 17.87 -15.32 -7.20
CA THR A 226 17.34 -15.59 -5.86
C THR A 226 15.83 -15.36 -5.70
N TYR A 227 15.15 -14.73 -6.66
CA TYR A 227 13.70 -14.46 -6.55
C TYR A 227 13.06 -14.21 -7.92
N ASP A 228 11.80 -14.62 -8.05
CA ASP A 228 11.04 -14.49 -9.29
C ASP A 228 10.77 -13.03 -9.68
N GLU A 229 10.76 -12.79 -10.99
CA GLU A 229 10.39 -11.52 -11.59
C GLU A 229 8.88 -11.24 -11.41
N SER A 230 8.53 -10.12 -10.79
CA SER A 230 7.14 -9.65 -10.85
C SER A 230 6.87 -9.05 -12.23
N ILE A 231 5.72 -9.43 -12.82
CA ILE A 231 5.31 -8.96 -14.15
C ILE A 231 5.28 -7.43 -14.21
N ARG A 232 4.83 -6.80 -13.11
CA ARG A 232 4.84 -5.34 -12.95
C ARG A 232 6.24 -4.77 -13.16
N ASN A 233 7.24 -5.26 -12.43
CA ASN A 233 8.58 -4.69 -12.45
C ASN A 233 9.22 -4.86 -13.82
N GLU A 234 9.06 -6.05 -14.42
CA GLU A 234 9.52 -6.39 -15.77
C GLU A 234 8.95 -5.44 -16.83
N THR A 235 7.63 -5.21 -16.77
CA THR A 235 6.89 -4.35 -17.68
C THR A 235 7.26 -2.88 -17.46
N THR A 236 7.29 -2.43 -16.20
CA THR A 236 7.62 -1.05 -15.83
C THR A 236 9.02 -0.68 -16.31
N ALA A 237 10.00 -1.57 -16.12
CA ALA A 237 11.38 -1.34 -16.56
C ALA A 237 11.51 -1.15 -18.07
N ARG A 238 10.70 -1.86 -18.87
CA ARG A 238 10.71 -1.72 -20.33
C ARG A 238 9.92 -0.51 -20.81
N PHE A 239 8.77 -0.25 -20.18
CA PHE A 239 7.98 0.95 -20.44
C PHE A 239 8.77 2.22 -20.12
N LEU A 240 9.49 2.27 -18.99
CA LEU A 240 10.30 3.43 -18.61
C LEU A 240 11.67 3.45 -19.30
N GLY A 241 12.00 2.44 -20.10
CA GLY A 241 13.29 2.36 -20.79
C GLY A 241 14.49 2.23 -19.84
N ALA A 242 14.28 1.60 -18.69
CA ALA A 242 15.31 1.31 -17.71
C ALA A 242 16.21 0.13 -18.14
N VAL A 243 15.68 -0.77 -18.99
CA VAL A 243 16.38 -1.96 -19.47
C VAL A 243 16.45 -1.95 -21.00
N LYS A 244 17.59 -2.40 -21.52
CA LYS A 244 17.80 -2.68 -22.96
C LYS A 244 17.79 -4.19 -23.19
N ASP A 245 16.63 -4.73 -23.54
CA ASP A 245 16.45 -6.16 -23.81
C ASP A 245 16.85 -6.50 -25.25
N ASN A 246 18.10 -6.94 -25.43
CA ASN A 246 18.60 -7.26 -26.76
C ASN A 246 17.84 -8.41 -27.44
N SER A 247 17.17 -9.29 -26.69
CA SER A 247 16.39 -10.39 -27.30
C SER A 247 15.20 -9.84 -28.10
N ILE A 248 14.41 -8.94 -27.50
CA ILE A 248 13.30 -8.26 -28.18
C ILE A 248 13.83 -7.33 -29.27
N LEU A 249 14.88 -6.53 -28.98
CA LEU A 249 15.40 -5.54 -29.91
C LEU A 249 16.18 -6.13 -31.11
N ASN A 250 16.53 -7.41 -31.07
CA ASN A 250 17.06 -8.12 -32.23
C ASN A 250 15.93 -8.64 -33.12
N ASN A 251 14.82 -9.08 -32.51
CA ASN A 251 13.64 -9.52 -33.25
C ASN A 251 12.87 -8.35 -33.88
N PHE A 252 12.95 -7.15 -33.29
CA PHE A 252 12.29 -5.92 -33.75
C PHE A 252 13.28 -4.75 -33.78
N PRO A 253 14.24 -4.73 -34.74
CA PRO A 253 15.33 -3.75 -34.77
C PRO A 253 14.85 -2.31 -34.92
N GLU A 254 13.71 -2.07 -35.57
CA GLU A 254 13.10 -0.76 -35.75
C GLU A 254 12.76 -0.05 -34.43
N LEU A 255 12.48 -0.81 -33.36
CA LEU A 255 12.27 -0.26 -32.02
C LEU A 255 13.48 0.51 -31.51
N ARG A 256 14.71 0.10 -31.87
CA ARG A 256 15.95 0.72 -31.37
C ARG A 256 16.03 2.21 -31.66
N SER A 257 15.43 2.65 -32.77
CA SER A 257 15.40 4.06 -33.18
C SER A 257 14.30 4.89 -32.49
N LYS A 258 13.27 4.23 -31.95
CA LYS A 258 12.08 4.90 -31.39
C LYS A 258 11.97 4.86 -29.87
N ILE A 259 12.53 3.84 -29.23
CA ILE A 259 12.50 3.71 -27.77
C ILE A 259 13.38 4.78 -27.11
N LYS A 260 12.94 5.23 -25.94
CA LYS A 260 13.59 6.24 -25.11
C LYS A 260 14.21 5.52 -23.92
N LEU A 261 15.54 5.56 -23.82
CA LEU A 261 16.34 4.90 -22.78
C LEU A 261 17.16 5.94 -22.01
N PRO A 262 16.63 6.57 -20.95
CA PRO A 262 15.35 6.31 -20.28
C PRO A 262 14.18 7.12 -20.86
N LEU A 263 12.94 6.78 -20.51
CA LEU A 263 11.73 7.55 -20.83
C LEU A 263 11.60 8.81 -19.97
N ALA A 264 11.86 8.67 -18.66
CA ALA A 264 11.77 9.74 -17.68
C ALA A 264 13.12 10.43 -17.45
N GLU A 265 13.10 11.76 -17.37
CA GLU A 265 14.29 12.60 -17.15
C GLU A 265 14.62 12.74 -15.65
N LYS A 266 13.60 13.04 -14.85
CA LYS A 266 13.70 13.23 -13.39
C LYS A 266 12.72 12.31 -12.69
N ILE A 267 13.14 11.71 -11.58
CA ILE A 267 12.41 10.66 -10.88
C ILE A 267 12.36 11.00 -9.38
N ILE A 268 11.17 10.91 -8.81
CA ILE A 268 10.89 11.13 -7.40
C ILE A 268 10.29 9.84 -6.84
N CYS A 269 11.01 9.18 -5.95
CA CYS A 269 10.54 7.99 -5.26
C CYS A 269 9.99 8.36 -3.87
N LEU A 270 8.80 7.87 -3.52
CA LEU A 270 8.17 8.10 -2.22
C LEU A 270 7.99 6.77 -1.49
N SER A 271 8.42 6.69 -0.23
CA SER A 271 8.08 5.59 0.68
C SER A 271 8.59 5.89 2.08
N ALA A 272 7.77 5.70 3.13
CA ALA A 272 8.27 5.82 4.51
C ALA A 272 9.27 4.71 4.88
N THR A 273 9.20 3.58 4.17
CA THR A 273 10.01 2.38 4.36
C THR A 273 10.72 2.04 3.04
N PRO A 274 11.83 2.73 2.71
CA PRO A 274 12.49 2.58 1.42
C PRO A 274 13.15 1.21 1.20
N LYS A 275 13.36 0.46 2.29
CA LYS A 275 13.85 -0.92 2.28
C LYS A 275 13.06 -1.75 3.30
N ASP A 276 13.07 -3.05 3.10
CA ASP A 276 12.61 -4.07 4.03
C ASP A 276 13.83 -4.69 4.72
N ARG A 277 14.60 -5.53 4.02
CA ARG A 277 15.70 -6.30 4.61
C ARG A 277 17.07 -5.78 4.21
N SER A 278 17.25 -5.43 2.94
CA SER A 278 18.55 -5.07 2.36
C SER A 278 18.59 -3.66 1.76
N LEU A 279 19.73 -2.98 1.85
CA LEU A 279 19.95 -1.70 1.15
C LEU A 279 19.98 -1.87 -0.37
N LEU A 280 20.32 -3.07 -0.88
CA LEU A 280 20.29 -3.38 -2.32
C LEU A 280 18.88 -3.22 -2.91
N GLU A 281 17.83 -3.35 -2.09
CA GLU A 281 16.45 -3.15 -2.52
C GLU A 281 16.19 -1.74 -3.06
N ILE A 282 16.92 -0.72 -2.58
CA ILE A 282 16.81 0.65 -3.10
C ILE A 282 17.40 0.73 -4.51
N LYS A 283 18.53 0.05 -4.74
CA LYS A 283 19.13 -0.05 -6.09
C LYS A 283 18.18 -0.79 -7.03
N ASN A 284 17.60 -1.89 -6.57
CA ASN A 284 16.66 -2.70 -7.35
C ASN A 284 15.43 -1.89 -7.79
N GLN A 285 14.89 -1.04 -6.91
CA GLN A 285 13.83 -0.10 -7.27
C GLN A 285 14.28 0.82 -8.42
N PHE A 286 15.45 1.46 -8.29
CA PHE A 286 15.96 2.39 -9.30
C PHE A 286 16.22 1.74 -10.65
N ASN A 287 16.68 0.48 -10.67
CA ASN A 287 16.87 -0.31 -11.88
C ASN A 287 15.55 -0.53 -12.67
N CYS A 288 14.38 -0.40 -12.02
CA CYS A 288 13.09 -0.44 -12.72
C CYS A 288 12.73 0.89 -13.40
N PHE A 289 13.36 2.00 -13.04
CA PHE A 289 12.90 3.34 -13.43
C PHE A 289 13.86 4.06 -14.36
N SER A 290 15.15 3.75 -14.30
CA SER A 290 16.16 4.35 -15.17
C SER A 290 17.31 3.38 -15.46
N ASN A 291 17.89 3.51 -16.65
CA ASN A 291 19.04 2.70 -17.08
C ASN A 291 20.37 3.18 -16.48
N LYS A 292 20.41 4.40 -15.93
CA LYS A 292 21.57 4.98 -15.26
C LYS A 292 21.13 5.88 -14.11
N HIS A 293 21.70 5.70 -12.93
CA HIS A 293 21.37 6.45 -11.73
C HIS A 293 22.54 6.43 -10.73
N ILE A 294 22.43 7.17 -9.63
CA ILE A 294 23.48 7.32 -8.61
C ILE A 294 23.97 6.01 -7.95
N LEU A 295 23.18 4.94 -8.06
CA LEU A 295 23.49 3.62 -7.49
C LEU A 295 23.87 2.58 -8.55
N SER A 296 24.00 2.94 -9.84
CA SER A 296 24.27 1.95 -10.90
C SER A 296 25.56 1.16 -10.64
N ASP A 297 26.60 1.84 -10.17
CA ASP A 297 27.92 1.23 -9.88
C ASP A 297 28.02 0.61 -8.47
N SER A 298 26.97 0.66 -7.66
CA SER A 298 26.99 0.11 -6.30
C SER A 298 26.76 -1.40 -6.34
N THR A 299 27.67 -2.22 -5.79
CA THR A 299 27.52 -3.68 -5.78
C THR A 299 27.20 -4.21 -4.38
N THR A 300 27.55 -3.46 -3.34
CA THR A 300 27.37 -3.85 -1.94
C THR A 300 26.44 -2.90 -1.19
N ALA A 301 25.95 -3.35 -0.02
CA ALA A 301 25.16 -2.51 0.88
C ALA A 301 25.97 -1.29 1.38
N GLY A 302 27.27 -1.46 1.64
CA GLY A 302 28.16 -0.36 2.06
C GLY A 302 28.33 0.72 1.00
N ASP A 303 28.39 0.34 -0.29
CA ASP A 303 28.42 1.31 -1.38
C ASP A 303 27.17 2.19 -1.39
N ILE A 304 25.99 1.58 -1.16
CA ILE A 304 24.72 2.29 -1.11
C ILE A 304 24.68 3.21 0.10
N GLU A 305 25.06 2.71 1.28
CA GLU A 305 25.11 3.47 2.53
C GLU A 305 25.92 4.76 2.38
N SER A 306 27.11 4.67 1.78
CA SER A 306 28.00 5.81 1.54
C SER A 306 27.38 6.90 0.63
N ARG A 307 26.38 6.53 -0.18
CA ARG A 307 25.72 7.42 -1.14
C ARG A 307 24.35 7.92 -0.68
N LEU A 308 23.75 7.35 0.36
CA LEU A 308 22.39 7.69 0.83
C LEU A 308 22.19 9.20 1.03
N LYS A 309 23.13 9.85 1.72
CA LYS A 309 23.08 11.31 2.02
C LYS A 309 23.01 12.20 0.78
N ARG A 310 23.33 11.67 -0.41
CA ARG A 310 23.35 12.43 -1.67
C ARG A 310 21.96 12.52 -2.30
N PHE A 311 21.10 11.51 -2.14
CA PHE A 311 19.84 11.42 -2.88
C PHE A 311 18.62 11.07 -2.01
N LEU A 312 18.80 10.68 -0.76
CA LEU A 312 17.71 10.28 0.13
C LEU A 312 17.47 11.37 1.18
N LEU A 313 16.23 11.85 1.23
CA LEU A 313 15.72 12.74 2.27
C LEU A 313 14.88 11.94 3.26
N ARG A 314 15.10 12.12 4.55
CA ARG A 314 14.31 11.48 5.60
C ARG A 314 14.13 12.44 6.77
N GLY A 315 12.91 12.93 6.94
CA GLY A 315 12.43 13.62 8.12
C GLY A 315 11.71 12.68 9.07
N ASN A 316 11.86 12.95 10.36
CA ASN A 316 11.11 12.31 11.43
C ASN A 316 9.95 13.23 11.84
N LEU A 317 8.85 12.64 12.30
CA LEU A 317 7.79 13.43 12.92
C LEU A 317 8.23 13.79 14.34
N GLU A 318 8.19 15.08 14.66
CA GLU A 318 8.62 15.62 15.94
C GLU A 318 7.44 16.23 16.69
N TYR A 319 7.49 16.14 18.00
CA TYR A 319 6.54 16.71 18.94
C TYR A 319 7.29 17.68 19.84
N VAL A 320 6.68 18.84 20.08
CA VAL A 320 7.15 19.76 21.10
C VAL A 320 6.45 19.40 22.41
N LEU A 321 7.17 18.73 23.31
CA LEU A 321 6.70 18.44 24.67
C LEU A 321 7.31 19.46 25.62
N ASN A 322 6.51 20.43 26.06
CA ASN A 322 6.96 21.60 26.82
C ASN A 322 8.04 22.40 26.06
N THR A 323 9.32 22.24 26.43
CA THR A 323 10.47 22.92 25.82
C THR A 323 11.37 21.96 25.04
N GLU A 324 11.09 20.66 25.05
CA GLU A 324 11.89 19.66 24.35
C GLU A 324 11.21 19.19 23.05
N VAL A 325 12.01 19.09 22.00
CA VAL A 325 11.60 18.48 20.73
C VAL A 325 11.96 17.01 20.79
N VAL A 326 10.94 16.16 20.77
CA VAL A 326 11.09 14.71 20.78
C VAL A 326 10.49 14.11 19.52
N SER A 327 11.17 13.16 18.91
CA SER A 327 10.62 12.44 17.77
C SER A 327 9.51 11.48 18.20
N ARG A 328 8.58 11.18 17.29
CA ARG A 328 7.52 10.19 17.52
C ARG A 328 8.08 8.83 17.94
N ASN A 329 9.24 8.46 17.44
CA ASN A 329 9.89 7.20 17.80
C ASN A 329 10.48 7.22 19.22
N GLN A 330 10.89 8.39 19.74
CA GLN A 330 11.29 8.53 21.15
C GLN A 330 10.10 8.47 22.10
N CYS A 331 8.91 8.90 21.66
CA CYS A 331 7.67 8.75 22.42
C CYS A 331 7.07 7.34 22.34
N ARG A 332 7.66 6.43 21.56
CA ARG A 332 7.13 5.07 21.39
C ARG A 332 7.84 4.12 22.33
N GLU A 333 7.09 3.60 23.28
CA GLU A 333 7.50 2.42 24.03
C GLU A 333 7.01 1.16 23.31
N GLU A 334 7.92 0.22 23.01
CA GLU A 334 7.59 -1.04 22.33
C GLU A 334 7.57 -2.20 23.32
N HIS A 335 6.38 -2.67 23.67
CA HIS A 335 6.21 -3.84 24.53
C HIS A 335 6.38 -5.16 23.76
N ARG A 336 7.62 -5.51 23.41
CA ARG A 336 7.95 -6.75 22.65
C ARG A 336 7.59 -8.05 23.36
N LYS A 337 7.40 -8.00 24.67
CA LYS A 337 6.94 -9.14 25.48
C LYS A 337 5.43 -9.39 25.39
N GLY A 338 4.70 -8.55 24.64
CA GLY A 338 3.27 -8.73 24.36
C GLY A 338 2.34 -8.17 25.44
N ASN A 339 2.85 -7.32 26.32
CA ASN A 339 2.13 -6.83 27.49
C ASN A 339 0.81 -6.19 27.09
N VAL A 340 -0.28 -6.69 27.66
CA VAL A 340 -1.60 -6.08 27.60
C VAL A 340 -1.82 -5.10 28.75
N ASN A 341 -1.09 -5.28 29.86
CA ASN A 341 -1.11 -4.40 31.02
C ASN A 341 -0.05 -3.29 30.89
N LYS A 342 -0.29 -2.15 31.53
CA LYS A 342 0.56 -0.94 31.45
C LYS A 342 1.81 -1.03 32.36
N SER A 343 2.33 -2.24 32.61
CA SER A 343 3.49 -2.42 33.48
C SER A 343 4.81 -2.11 32.74
N GLU A 344 5.72 -1.41 33.41
CA GLU A 344 7.06 -1.09 32.88
C GLU A 344 7.89 -2.35 32.66
N VAL A 345 7.87 -3.27 33.64
CA VAL A 345 8.51 -4.59 33.52
C VAL A 345 7.43 -5.65 33.41
N ALA A 346 7.36 -6.26 32.24
CA ALA A 346 6.31 -7.21 31.99
C ALA A 346 6.78 -8.63 31.75
N ILE A 347 5.82 -9.51 32.02
CA ILE A 347 5.92 -10.94 31.84
C ILE A 347 5.52 -11.24 30.38
N PRO A 348 6.32 -12.04 29.65
CA PRO A 348 5.95 -12.49 28.31
C PRO A 348 4.57 -13.15 28.28
N LEU A 349 3.77 -12.87 27.25
CA LEU A 349 2.53 -13.61 27.05
C LEU A 349 2.83 -15.09 26.82
N THR A 350 2.23 -15.94 27.65
CA THR A 350 2.30 -17.40 27.56
C THR A 350 0.90 -17.98 27.37
N ILE A 351 0.84 -19.15 26.74
CA ILE A 351 -0.37 -19.98 26.65
C ILE A 351 -0.20 -21.06 27.72
N ASP A 352 -0.71 -20.79 28.92
CA ASP A 352 -0.54 -21.67 30.07
C ASP A 352 -1.66 -22.72 30.17
N ASP A 353 -2.84 -22.43 29.58
CA ASP A 353 -3.96 -23.36 29.57
C ASP A 353 -3.70 -24.49 28.55
N SER A 354 -3.78 -25.72 29.04
CA SER A 354 -3.60 -26.92 28.22
C SER A 354 -4.65 -27.02 27.12
N PHE A 355 -5.86 -26.51 27.33
CA PHE A 355 -6.91 -26.50 26.31
C PHE A 355 -6.62 -25.48 25.20
N ASP A 356 -6.27 -24.24 25.56
CA ASP A 356 -5.89 -23.20 24.61
C ASP A 356 -4.68 -23.62 23.78
N ALA A 357 -3.69 -24.24 24.42
CA ALA A 357 -2.52 -24.79 23.75
C ALA A 357 -2.92 -25.87 22.73
N VAL A 358 -3.82 -26.78 23.08
CA VAL A 358 -4.34 -27.81 22.17
C VAL A 358 -5.10 -27.20 21.00
N PHE A 359 -5.95 -26.19 21.25
CA PHE A 359 -6.65 -25.48 20.18
C PHE A 359 -5.66 -24.90 19.16
N TRP A 360 -4.62 -24.21 19.65
CA TRP A 360 -3.59 -23.61 18.79
C TRP A 360 -2.74 -24.64 18.05
N GLN A 361 -2.40 -25.75 18.68
CA GLN A 361 -1.70 -26.87 18.03
C GLN A 361 -2.56 -27.47 16.90
N LEU A 362 -3.87 -27.65 17.13
CA LEU A 362 -4.79 -28.17 16.13
C LEU A 362 -4.99 -27.19 14.96
N LEU A 363 -5.09 -25.88 15.26
CA LEU A 363 -5.18 -24.83 14.25
C LEU A 363 -3.95 -24.85 13.34
N GLN A 364 -2.75 -24.87 13.93
CA GLN A 364 -1.49 -24.95 13.19
C GLN A 364 -1.39 -26.23 12.39
N TYR A 365 -1.69 -27.38 13.00
CA TYR A 365 -1.63 -28.69 12.35
C TYR A 365 -2.57 -28.78 11.14
N LYS A 366 -3.85 -28.37 11.30
CA LYS A 366 -4.82 -28.37 10.20
C LYS A 366 -4.42 -27.41 9.08
N SER A 367 -3.87 -26.25 9.44
CA SER A 367 -3.38 -25.27 8.46
C SER A 367 -2.21 -25.84 7.64
N ILE A 368 -1.21 -26.42 8.30
CA ILE A 368 -0.05 -27.07 7.64
C ILE A 368 -0.51 -28.23 6.74
N LYS A 369 -1.40 -29.10 7.26
CA LYS A 369 -1.90 -30.27 6.53
C LYS A 369 -2.66 -29.88 5.25
N HIS A 370 -3.48 -28.82 5.30
CA HIS A 370 -4.24 -28.38 4.13
C HIS A 370 -3.37 -27.76 3.04
N LEU A 371 -2.30 -27.07 3.44
CA LEU A 371 -1.38 -26.42 2.52
C LEU A 371 -0.38 -27.39 1.85
N ASP A 372 -0.39 -28.67 2.25
CA ASP A 372 0.57 -29.71 1.83
C ASP A 372 2.05 -29.25 1.98
N GLN A 373 2.31 -28.44 3.00
CA GLN A 373 3.64 -27.88 3.27
C GLN A 373 4.37 -28.67 4.37
N LYS A 374 5.69 -28.86 4.20
CA LYS A 374 6.59 -29.40 5.25
C LYS A 374 7.12 -28.28 6.15
N ASN A 375 7.81 -28.65 7.23
CA ASN A 375 8.44 -27.75 8.22
C ASN A 375 9.10 -26.50 7.59
N ASN A 376 9.02 -25.34 8.27
CA ASN A 376 9.53 -24.02 7.82
C ASN A 376 8.76 -23.33 6.67
N ALA A 377 7.48 -23.66 6.48
CA ALA A 377 6.61 -22.88 5.62
C ALA A 377 6.46 -21.42 6.08
N SER A 378 6.68 -20.47 5.16
CA SER A 378 6.23 -19.09 5.32
C SER A 378 4.76 -19.02 4.90
N PHE A 379 3.83 -19.04 5.85
CA PHE A 379 2.43 -18.85 5.50
C PHE A 379 2.22 -17.43 4.97
N GLU A 380 1.13 -17.17 4.25
CA GLU A 380 0.58 -15.81 4.19
C GLU A 380 -0.06 -15.52 5.55
N ILE A 381 0.82 -15.43 6.54
CA ILE A 381 0.55 -15.14 7.93
C ILE A 381 0.07 -13.66 8.05
N GLY A 382 -0.61 -13.10 7.06
CA GLY A 382 -1.33 -11.84 7.20
C GLY A 382 -2.32 -11.94 8.34
N MET A 383 -3.09 -13.04 8.44
CA MET A 383 -4.06 -13.23 9.52
C MET A 383 -3.43 -13.62 10.86
N LEU A 384 -2.35 -14.42 10.86
CA LEU A 384 -1.74 -14.95 12.08
C LEU A 384 -0.47 -14.18 12.58
N ALA A 385 0.25 -13.39 11.76
CA ALA A 385 1.55 -12.78 12.12
C ALA A 385 1.31 -11.51 12.92
N SER A 386 0.13 -10.94 12.74
CA SER A 386 -0.34 -9.86 13.57
C SER A 386 -1.01 -10.39 14.84
N PHE A 387 -1.47 -11.65 14.87
CA PHE A 387 -2.34 -12.18 15.94
C PHE A 387 -3.41 -11.14 16.30
N GLU A 388 -4.08 -10.65 15.26
CA GLU A 388 -4.92 -9.46 15.37
C GLU A 388 -6.39 -9.80 15.21
N THR A 389 -6.75 -10.87 14.50
CA THR A 389 -8.15 -11.33 14.34
C THR A 389 -8.20 -12.70 13.64
N TYR A 390 -9.20 -13.50 13.97
CA TYR A 390 -9.57 -14.70 13.20
C TYR A 390 -10.49 -14.41 12.02
N MET A 391 -11.07 -13.20 11.98
CA MET A 391 -11.92 -12.75 10.89
C MET A 391 -11.05 -12.31 9.72
N ALA A 392 -11.36 -12.80 8.53
CA ALA A 392 -10.77 -12.25 7.32
C ALA A 392 -11.47 -10.94 6.97
N ASP A 393 -10.74 -9.98 6.37
CA ASP A 393 -11.33 -8.75 5.79
C ASP A 393 -12.47 -9.04 4.79
N LEU A 394 -12.55 -10.28 4.30
CA LEU A 394 -13.61 -10.79 3.43
C LEU A 394 -14.99 -10.91 4.10
N ASP A 395 -15.06 -11.08 5.43
CA ASP A 395 -16.33 -11.19 6.18
C ASP A 395 -17.05 -9.83 6.32
N ARG A 396 -16.41 -8.74 5.85
CA ARG A 396 -16.98 -7.38 5.75
C ARG A 396 -18.27 -7.33 4.93
N ARG A 397 -18.40 -8.16 3.88
CA ARG A 397 -19.60 -8.19 3.03
C ARG A 397 -20.81 -8.83 3.72
N SER A 398 -20.60 -9.78 4.61
CA SER A 398 -21.68 -10.42 5.37
C SER A 398 -22.11 -9.56 6.57
N LEU A 399 -21.20 -8.80 7.18
CA LEU A 399 -21.50 -7.96 8.35
C LEU A 399 -22.16 -6.62 7.99
N LYS A 400 -21.78 -5.96 6.88
CA LYS A 400 -22.44 -4.72 6.43
C LYS A 400 -23.94 -4.90 6.12
N ASN A 401 -24.38 -6.12 5.81
CA ASN A 401 -25.80 -6.40 5.57
C ASN A 401 -26.65 -6.41 6.85
N ILE A 402 -26.04 -6.37 8.05
CA ILE A 402 -26.73 -6.43 9.34
C ILE A 402 -26.93 -5.03 9.95
N GLU A 403 -26.11 -4.05 9.57
CA GLU A 403 -26.25 -2.66 10.02
C GLU A 403 -26.96 -1.81 8.97
N VAL A 404 -28.23 -1.48 9.26
CA VAL A 404 -29.01 -0.48 8.51
C VAL A 404 -28.33 0.88 8.66
N SER A 405 -27.40 1.20 7.76
CA SER A 405 -26.84 2.53 7.60
C SER A 405 -27.13 3.01 6.18
N ASN A 406 -27.93 4.09 6.09
CA ASN A 406 -28.34 4.76 4.86
C ASN A 406 -27.16 5.57 4.27
N GLU A 407 -26.06 4.93 3.92
CA GLU A 407 -25.05 5.52 3.04
C GLU A 407 -25.03 4.76 1.70
N PRO A 408 -24.90 5.45 0.55
CA PRO A 408 -24.97 4.80 -0.75
C PRO A 408 -23.88 3.73 -0.90
N GLU A 409 -24.29 2.54 -1.31
CA GLU A 409 -23.41 1.42 -1.65
C GLU A 409 -22.46 1.79 -2.81
N GLU A 410 -21.18 2.06 -2.53
CA GLU A 410 -20.14 1.84 -3.52
C GLU A 410 -19.86 0.32 -3.60
N LYS A 411 -20.14 -0.26 -4.78
CA LYS A 411 -19.89 -1.68 -5.08
C LYS A 411 -18.37 -1.97 -5.11
N ASP A 412 -17.76 -2.19 -3.96
CA ASP A 412 -16.38 -2.71 -3.81
C ASP A 412 -16.27 -4.21 -4.17
N LYS A 413 -16.65 -4.58 -5.39
CA LYS A 413 -16.39 -5.94 -5.91
C LYS A 413 -15.02 -6.09 -6.60
N ASP A 414 -14.39 -4.98 -7.00
CA ASP A 414 -13.15 -4.97 -7.81
C ASP A 414 -11.86 -4.59 -7.04
N ASP A 415 -11.92 -4.34 -5.74
CA ASP A 415 -10.80 -3.73 -4.98
C ASP A 415 -9.69 -4.69 -4.52
N LYS A 416 -9.77 -5.97 -4.92
CA LYS A 416 -8.70 -6.95 -4.69
C LYS A 416 -7.64 -6.84 -5.78
N GLU A 417 -6.82 -5.80 -5.68
CA GLU A 417 -5.63 -5.62 -6.50
C GLU A 417 -4.49 -6.52 -6.00
N TYR A 418 -4.35 -7.71 -6.58
CA TYR A 418 -3.23 -8.63 -6.32
C TYR A 418 -2.09 -8.43 -7.32
N GLU A 419 -0.84 -8.51 -6.83
CA GLU A 419 0.32 -8.60 -7.71
C GLU A 419 0.32 -9.95 -8.45
N GLN A 420 0.18 -9.91 -9.77
CA GLN A 420 0.37 -11.09 -10.62
C GLN A 420 1.87 -11.35 -10.77
N THR A 421 2.33 -12.51 -10.30
CA THR A 421 3.68 -13.04 -10.54
C THR A 421 3.62 -14.13 -11.61
N ALA A 422 4.68 -14.27 -12.42
CA ALA A 422 4.70 -15.19 -13.57
C ALA A 422 4.36 -16.66 -13.24
N HIS A 423 4.64 -17.10 -12.00
CA HIS A 423 4.48 -18.50 -11.58
C HIS A 423 3.38 -18.76 -10.54
N ARG A 424 2.68 -17.72 -10.03
CA ARG A 424 1.68 -17.89 -8.96
C ARG A 424 0.27 -17.73 -9.52
N SER A 425 -0.45 -18.86 -9.63
CA SER A 425 -1.84 -18.93 -10.11
C SER A 425 -2.89 -18.69 -9.02
N ILE A 426 -2.47 -18.54 -7.75
CA ILE A 426 -3.38 -18.56 -6.60
C ILE A 426 -3.47 -17.15 -6.00
N GLN A 427 -4.65 -16.53 -6.16
CA GLN A 427 -4.97 -15.15 -5.75
C GLN A 427 -5.71 -15.07 -4.38
N GLU A 428 -5.90 -16.21 -3.69
CA GLU A 428 -6.54 -16.26 -2.39
C GLU A 428 -5.62 -16.86 -1.33
N SER A 429 -5.76 -16.38 -0.09
CA SER A 429 -5.12 -16.99 1.09
C SER A 429 -5.61 -18.44 1.16
N GLN A 430 -4.70 -19.38 0.91
CA GLN A 430 -5.03 -20.81 0.78
C GLN A 430 -5.58 -21.42 2.08
N ASP A 431 -5.41 -20.75 3.21
CA ASP A 431 -5.76 -21.18 4.56
C ASP A 431 -7.08 -20.60 5.10
N ILE A 432 -7.69 -19.62 4.42
CA ILE A 432 -8.86 -18.88 4.94
C ILE A 432 -10.05 -19.78 5.24
N ASN A 433 -10.33 -20.74 4.36
CA ASN A 433 -11.47 -21.65 4.49
C ASN A 433 -11.27 -22.64 5.64
N ILE A 434 -10.02 -23.01 5.93
CA ILE A 434 -9.69 -23.86 7.07
C ILE A 434 -9.93 -23.10 8.36
N ILE A 435 -9.40 -21.88 8.46
CA ILE A 435 -9.50 -21.05 9.66
C ILE A 435 -10.98 -20.81 9.96
N ARG A 436 -11.77 -20.40 8.95
CA ARG A 436 -13.23 -20.25 9.07
C ARG A 436 -13.91 -21.52 9.54
N GLY A 437 -13.58 -22.68 8.97
CA GLY A 437 -14.17 -23.96 9.38
C GLY A 437 -13.84 -24.32 10.83
N ILE A 438 -12.62 -24.04 11.29
CA ILE A 438 -12.21 -24.26 12.68
C ILE A 438 -12.92 -23.29 13.62
N MET A 439 -13.02 -22.00 13.26
CA MET A 439 -13.74 -21.01 14.07
C MET A 439 -15.23 -21.34 14.19
N ALA A 440 -15.88 -21.69 13.07
CA ALA A 440 -17.29 -22.08 13.05
C ALA A 440 -17.53 -23.33 13.90
N SER A 441 -16.70 -24.36 13.72
CA SER A 441 -16.78 -25.58 14.53
C SER A 441 -16.56 -25.31 16.02
N TYR A 442 -15.64 -24.43 16.38
CA TYR A 442 -15.44 -24.05 17.78
C TYR A 442 -16.68 -23.34 18.33
N TYR A 443 -17.17 -22.32 17.63
CA TYR A 443 -18.34 -21.56 18.07
C TYR A 443 -19.60 -22.43 18.14
N GLU A 444 -19.80 -23.36 17.20
CA GLU A 444 -20.93 -24.28 17.22
C GLU A 444 -20.94 -25.21 18.44
N ASN A 445 -19.77 -25.65 18.91
CA ASN A 445 -19.63 -26.61 20.02
C ASN A 445 -19.48 -25.96 21.40
N PHE A 446 -18.95 -24.73 21.47
CA PHE A 446 -18.63 -24.07 22.75
C PHE A 446 -19.42 -22.78 22.97
N LYS A 447 -20.14 -22.31 21.93
CA LYS A 447 -20.91 -21.05 21.90
C LYS A 447 -20.16 -19.84 22.45
N LYS A 448 -18.84 -19.83 22.24
CA LYS A 448 -17.91 -18.80 22.69
C LYS A 448 -16.88 -18.55 21.60
N PHE A 449 -16.28 -17.37 21.61
CA PHE A 449 -15.12 -17.12 20.78
C PHE A 449 -13.94 -18.03 21.18
N PRO A 450 -13.15 -18.50 20.20
CA PRO A 450 -11.98 -19.32 20.48
C PRO A 450 -10.89 -18.54 21.21
N PRO A 451 -10.02 -19.22 21.98
CA PRO A 451 -8.97 -18.58 22.76
C PRO A 451 -7.92 -17.97 21.84
N HIS A 452 -7.68 -16.66 21.99
CA HIS A 452 -6.75 -15.91 21.16
C HIS A 452 -5.55 -15.40 22.01
N PRO A 453 -4.29 -15.63 21.59
CA PRO A 453 -3.10 -15.48 22.43
C PRO A 453 -2.84 -14.03 22.85
N LYS A 454 -3.32 -13.06 22.06
CA LYS A 454 -3.29 -11.63 22.41
C LYS A 454 -4.64 -11.07 22.84
N GLN A 455 -5.68 -11.17 22.00
CA GLN A 455 -7.01 -10.64 22.31
C GLN A 455 -7.60 -11.16 23.63
N THR A 456 -7.51 -12.46 23.94
CA THR A 456 -8.04 -12.99 25.21
C THR A 456 -7.34 -12.39 26.42
N LYS A 457 -6.01 -12.21 26.36
CA LYS A 457 -5.25 -11.52 27.41
C LYS A 457 -5.64 -10.05 27.53
N LEU A 458 -5.91 -9.39 26.39
CA LEU A 458 -6.38 -8.01 26.37
C LEU A 458 -7.78 -7.88 26.97
N GLU A 459 -8.68 -8.82 26.68
CA GLU A 459 -10.00 -8.91 27.31
C GLU A 459 -9.88 -9.04 28.84
N ASP A 460 -9.02 -9.95 29.33
CA ASP A 460 -8.78 -10.14 30.77
C ASP A 460 -8.36 -8.82 31.43
N GLU A 461 -7.38 -8.15 30.84
CA GLU A 461 -6.85 -6.90 31.37
C GLU A 461 -7.89 -5.77 31.31
N ILE A 462 -8.73 -5.70 30.28
CA ILE A 462 -9.81 -4.71 30.19
C ILE A 462 -10.85 -4.94 31.29
N ILE A 463 -11.25 -6.19 31.54
CA ILE A 463 -12.18 -6.52 32.64
C ILE A 463 -11.58 -6.11 33.99
N GLU A 464 -10.29 -6.35 34.22
CA GLU A 464 -9.61 -5.88 35.43
C GLU A 464 -9.50 -4.34 35.50
N GLN A 465 -9.21 -3.66 34.39
CA GLN A 465 -9.20 -2.19 34.32
C GLN A 465 -10.56 -1.60 34.66
N LEU A 466 -11.66 -2.22 34.20
CA LEU A 466 -13.02 -1.80 34.56
C LEU A 466 -13.25 -1.91 36.07
N LYS A 467 -12.80 -3.01 36.72
CA LYS A 467 -12.86 -3.15 38.18
C LYS A 467 -12.06 -2.06 38.90
N ARG A 468 -10.94 -1.62 38.32
CA ARG A 468 -10.10 -0.52 38.79
C ARG A 468 -10.62 0.89 38.41
N GLN A 469 -11.74 0.98 37.70
CA GLN A 469 -12.33 2.23 37.17
C GLN A 469 -11.40 3.01 36.23
N GLU A 470 -10.53 2.30 35.50
CA GLU A 470 -9.68 2.89 34.48
C GLU A 470 -10.41 3.05 33.15
N LYS A 471 -10.05 4.10 32.41
CA LYS A 471 -10.45 4.28 31.00
C LYS A 471 -9.29 3.89 30.09
N SER A 472 -9.62 3.20 29.00
CA SER A 472 -8.64 2.76 28.01
C SER A 472 -9.10 3.12 26.60
N LEU A 473 -8.15 3.61 25.81
CA LEU A 473 -8.31 3.88 24.38
C LEU A 473 -7.42 2.90 23.62
N ILE A 474 -8.03 2.04 22.80
CA ILE A 474 -7.36 0.92 22.14
C ILE A 474 -7.28 1.21 20.65
N PHE A 475 -6.06 1.25 20.13
CA PHE A 475 -5.80 1.38 18.70
C PHE A 475 -5.46 0.02 18.11
N VAL A 476 -6.22 -0.40 17.10
CA VAL A 476 -5.94 -1.62 16.32
C VAL A 476 -5.50 -1.24 14.91
N ARG A 477 -4.64 -2.07 14.30
CA ARG A 477 -4.15 -1.83 12.94
C ARG A 477 -5.20 -2.17 11.89
N ARG A 478 -6.07 -3.14 12.15
CA ARG A 478 -7.11 -3.61 11.22
C ARG A 478 -8.50 -3.32 11.74
N VAL A 479 -9.38 -2.95 10.82
CA VAL A 479 -10.81 -2.73 11.11
C VAL A 479 -11.49 -4.06 11.52
N ALA A 480 -11.14 -5.19 10.92
CA ALA A 480 -11.68 -6.49 11.36
C ALA A 480 -11.34 -6.79 12.84
N SER A 481 -10.15 -6.40 13.30
CA SER A 481 -9.74 -6.54 14.70
C SER A 481 -10.57 -5.71 15.66
N SER A 482 -11.01 -4.51 15.28
CA SER A 482 -11.86 -3.71 16.18
C SER A 482 -13.21 -4.38 16.38
N TYR A 483 -13.81 -4.92 15.32
CA TYR A 483 -15.11 -5.60 15.41
C TYR A 483 -15.05 -6.90 16.20
N GLU A 484 -14.01 -7.73 15.99
CA GLU A 484 -13.86 -8.95 16.79
C GLU A 484 -13.62 -8.62 18.27
N LEU A 485 -12.74 -7.67 18.55
CA LEU A 485 -12.42 -7.26 19.93
C LEU A 485 -13.65 -6.66 20.64
N GLU A 486 -14.44 -5.84 19.95
CA GLU A 486 -15.70 -5.30 20.47
C GLU A 486 -16.66 -6.42 20.89
N LYS A 487 -16.90 -7.40 20.02
CA LYS A 487 -17.80 -8.53 20.32
C LYS A 487 -17.32 -9.34 21.53
N ARG A 488 -16.04 -9.69 21.55
CA ARG A 488 -15.40 -10.43 22.66
C ARG A 488 -15.52 -9.71 23.99
N ILE A 489 -15.18 -8.41 24.03
CA ILE A 489 -15.28 -7.60 25.25
C ILE A 489 -16.74 -7.48 25.70
N LYS A 490 -17.67 -7.27 24.76
CA LYS A 490 -19.10 -7.14 25.08
C LYS A 490 -19.65 -8.41 25.73
N GLU A 491 -19.38 -9.58 25.16
CA GLU A 491 -19.82 -10.86 25.73
C GLU A 491 -19.27 -11.09 27.16
N ARG A 492 -18.00 -10.76 27.39
CA ARG A 492 -17.39 -10.88 28.72
C ARG A 492 -17.92 -9.85 29.71
N PHE A 493 -18.14 -8.62 29.27
CA PHE A 493 -18.73 -7.58 30.10
C PHE A 493 -20.16 -7.95 30.56
N GLU A 494 -20.99 -8.43 29.63
CA GLU A 494 -22.36 -8.87 29.93
C GLU A 494 -22.36 -10.04 30.93
N SER A 495 -21.51 -11.05 30.70
CA SER A 495 -21.47 -12.24 31.56
C SER A 495 -20.82 -11.99 32.92
N GLU A 496 -19.63 -11.39 32.99
CA GLU A 496 -18.85 -11.28 34.22
C GLU A 496 -19.24 -10.07 35.08
N ILE A 497 -19.60 -8.94 34.45
CA ILE A 497 -19.89 -7.69 35.17
C ILE A 497 -21.40 -7.50 35.34
N VAL A 498 -22.16 -7.49 34.25
CA VAL A 498 -23.60 -7.21 34.32
C VAL A 498 -24.31 -8.33 35.08
N LEU A 499 -24.15 -9.59 34.67
CA LEU A 499 -24.79 -10.74 35.33
C LEU A 499 -24.04 -11.17 36.58
N GLY A 500 -22.72 -11.33 36.46
CA GLY A 500 -21.87 -11.83 37.54
C GLY A 500 -21.80 -10.91 38.76
N GLN A 501 -22.12 -9.62 38.63
CA GLN A 501 -22.04 -8.66 39.74
C GLN A 501 -23.30 -7.81 39.90
N TYR A 502 -23.74 -7.08 38.87
CA TYR A 502 -24.82 -6.10 39.03
C TYR A 502 -26.20 -6.74 39.22
N LEU A 503 -26.49 -7.81 38.48
CA LEU A 503 -27.79 -8.50 38.51
C LEU A 503 -27.85 -9.66 39.53
N LYS A 504 -26.80 -9.84 40.36
CA LYS A 504 -26.89 -10.70 41.55
C LYS A 504 -27.73 -10.08 42.68
N PHE A 505 -28.10 -8.80 42.57
CA PHE A 505 -28.90 -8.05 43.55
C PHE A 505 -28.41 -8.15 44.99
N THR A 506 -27.10 -8.26 45.20
CA THR A 506 -26.50 -8.27 46.53
C THR A 506 -26.18 -6.83 46.99
N GLY A 507 -26.23 -6.59 48.30
CA GLY A 507 -25.91 -5.30 48.90
C GLY A 507 -26.83 -4.16 48.43
N LYS A 508 -26.24 -3.07 47.90
CA LYS A 508 -26.98 -1.85 47.49
C LYS A 508 -27.97 -2.06 46.34
N PHE A 509 -27.89 -3.20 45.66
CA PHE A 509 -28.70 -3.52 44.49
C PHE A 509 -29.96 -4.34 44.81
N THR A 510 -30.14 -4.80 46.06
CA THR A 510 -31.28 -5.65 46.45
C THR A 510 -32.64 -4.98 46.23
N LYS A 511 -32.70 -3.65 46.37
CA LYS A 511 -33.92 -2.85 46.14
C LYS A 511 -34.43 -2.86 44.68
N TYR A 512 -33.59 -3.27 43.73
CA TYR A 512 -33.96 -3.35 42.31
C TYR A 512 -34.45 -4.75 41.90
N LYS A 513 -34.53 -5.71 42.83
CA LYS A 513 -34.98 -7.07 42.55
C LYS A 513 -36.51 -7.10 42.39
N THR A 514 -36.99 -7.20 41.15
CA THR A 514 -38.43 -7.37 40.85
C THR A 514 -38.72 -8.76 40.26
N PRO A 515 -39.96 -9.26 40.34
CA PRO A 515 -40.36 -10.52 39.71
C PRO A 515 -40.09 -10.55 38.19
N GLU A 516 -40.36 -9.45 37.49
CA GLU A 516 -40.16 -9.33 36.04
C GLU A 516 -38.67 -9.44 35.67
N LEU A 517 -37.81 -8.81 36.46
CA LEU A 517 -36.37 -8.84 36.24
C LEU A 517 -35.77 -10.22 36.57
N ASN A 518 -36.30 -10.93 37.56
CA ASN A 518 -35.92 -12.32 37.83
C ASN A 518 -36.33 -13.25 36.67
N THR A 519 -37.49 -13.03 36.05
CA THR A 519 -37.91 -13.77 34.85
C THR A 519 -36.96 -13.49 33.68
N LEU A 520 -36.55 -12.24 33.50
CA LEU A 520 -35.62 -11.85 32.45
C LEU A 520 -34.22 -12.43 32.66
N ILE A 521 -33.71 -12.43 33.89
CA ILE A 521 -32.45 -13.07 34.28
C ILE A 521 -32.54 -14.59 34.12
N SER A 522 -33.68 -15.20 34.47
CA SER A 522 -33.88 -16.65 34.32
C SER A 522 -33.96 -17.05 32.85
N SER A 523 -34.65 -16.25 32.02
CA SER A 523 -34.70 -16.43 30.57
C SER A 523 -33.32 -16.28 29.94
N PHE A 524 -32.54 -15.29 30.39
CA PHE A 524 -31.17 -15.10 29.93
C PHE A 524 -30.28 -16.27 30.39
N ASN A 525 -30.34 -16.66 31.66
CA ASN A 525 -29.55 -17.78 32.19
C ASN A 525 -29.92 -19.10 31.53
N ASN A 526 -31.19 -19.31 31.17
CA ASN A 526 -31.61 -20.47 30.38
C ASN A 526 -31.03 -20.40 28.98
N HIS A 527 -31.08 -19.24 28.31
CA HIS A 527 -30.43 -19.05 27.01
C HIS A 527 -28.91 -19.27 27.07
N TYR A 528 -28.27 -18.79 28.13
CA TYR A 528 -26.83 -18.95 28.38
C TYR A 528 -26.46 -20.37 28.80
N SER A 529 -27.34 -21.09 29.51
CA SER A 529 -27.15 -22.49 29.89
C SER A 529 -27.40 -23.43 28.72
N GLU A 530 -28.38 -23.13 27.86
CA GLU A 530 -28.56 -23.78 26.56
C GLU A 530 -27.37 -23.52 25.63
N MET A 531 -26.66 -22.39 25.80
CA MET A 531 -25.39 -22.14 25.12
C MET A 531 -24.17 -22.83 25.75
N ILE A 532 -24.21 -23.27 27.01
CA ILE A 532 -23.07 -23.93 27.69
C ILE A 532 -23.19 -25.46 27.70
N VAL A 533 -24.40 -26.00 27.57
CA VAL A 533 -24.70 -27.45 27.64
C VAL A 533 -24.85 -28.10 26.25
N ALA A 534 -24.83 -27.32 25.16
CA ALA A 534 -24.82 -27.80 23.78
C ALA A 534 -23.57 -27.31 23.04
#